data_AF-A0A2P6RGR6-F1
#
_entry.id   AF-A0A2P6RGR6-F1
#
_cell.length_a   1.000
_cell.length_b   1.000
_cell.length_c   1.000
_cell.angle_alpha   90.00
_cell.angle_beta   90.00
_cell.angle_gamma   90.00
#
_symmetry.space_group_name_H-M   'P 1'
#
loop_
_entity.id
_entity.type
_entity.pdbx_description
1 polymer ?
#
loop_
_entity_poly.entity_id
_entity_poly.type
_entity_poly.pdbx_seq_one_letter_code
_entity_poly.pdbx_strand_id
1 'polypeptide(L)'
;MCQSDRCKYREALLKEGVIPGLLELTVQGTAKSQSKAQTLLRLLRESPYPRSELEPDTLENIVSNIISQIDGEDQSGKAKKMLAEMVQVSMEQSLRHLQQRALVCTPTDLPINSCTSEVSLK
;
A
#
# COMPACT_ATOMS: atom_id res chain seq x y z
N MET A 1 -29.60 32.71 9.00
CA MET A 1 -28.85 33.74 9.75
C MET A 1 -27.37 33.70 9.42
N CYS A 2 -26.56 32.77 9.96
CA CYS A 2 -25.12 32.71 9.60
C CYS A 2 -24.84 32.34 8.13
N GLN A 3 -25.74 31.62 7.47
CA GLN A 3 -25.66 31.37 6.02
C GLN A 3 -25.86 32.64 5.19
N SER A 4 -26.62 33.61 5.72
CA SER A 4 -26.97 34.85 5.01
C SER A 4 -25.91 35.93 5.22
N ASP A 5 -25.38 36.04 6.44
CA ASP A 5 -24.32 37.00 6.78
C ASP A 5 -23.45 36.43 7.90
N ARG A 6 -22.37 35.75 7.51
CA ARG A 6 -21.47 35.11 8.47
C ARG A 6 -20.79 36.12 9.38
N CYS A 7 -20.32 37.23 8.81
CA CYS A 7 -19.53 38.22 9.54
C CYS A 7 -20.35 38.91 10.62
N LYS A 8 -21.61 39.27 10.33
CA LYS A 8 -22.50 39.94 11.28
C LYS A 8 -22.87 39.10 12.49
N TYR A 9 -23.17 37.81 12.29
CA TYR A 9 -23.75 36.97 13.34
C TYR A 9 -22.74 36.08 14.07
N ARG A 10 -21.57 35.84 13.49
CA ARG A 10 -20.53 34.97 14.07
C ARG A 10 -20.09 35.46 15.45
N GLU A 11 -19.67 36.72 15.54
CA GLU A 11 -19.10 37.26 16.77
C GLU A 11 -20.12 37.24 17.92
N ALA A 12 -21.36 37.64 17.63
CA ALA A 12 -22.45 37.59 18.60
C ALA A 12 -22.68 36.17 19.12
N LEU A 13 -22.80 35.17 18.23
CA LEU A 13 -23.02 33.77 18.64
C LEU A 13 -21.83 33.19 19.43
N LEU A 14 -20.60 33.50 19.06
CA LEU A 14 -19.42 33.01 19.77
C LEU A 14 -19.31 33.61 21.17
N LYS A 15 -19.68 34.89 21.35
CA LYS A 15 -19.73 35.55 22.68
C LYS A 15 -20.74 34.92 23.62
N GLU A 16 -21.86 34.42 23.10
CA GLU A 16 -22.86 33.67 23.88
C GLU A 16 -22.40 32.25 24.28
N GLY A 17 -21.23 31.80 23.79
CA GLY A 17 -20.69 30.50 24.17
C GLY A 17 -21.46 29.31 23.58
N VAL A 18 -21.99 29.42 22.36
CA VAL A 18 -22.84 28.37 21.75
C VAL A 18 -22.11 27.06 21.40
N ILE A 19 -20.77 27.06 21.35
CA ILE A 19 -20.00 25.92 20.83
C ILE A 19 -20.21 24.61 21.62
N PRO A 20 -20.16 24.57 22.96
CA PRO A 20 -20.38 23.33 23.72
C PRO A 20 -21.75 22.70 23.44
N GLY A 21 -22.82 23.50 23.42
CA GLY A 21 -24.18 23.02 23.14
C GLY A 21 -24.34 22.52 21.70
N LEU A 22 -23.69 23.18 20.73
CA LEU A 22 -23.68 22.67 19.36
C LEU A 22 -22.93 21.35 19.23
N LEU A 23 -21.81 21.16 19.94
CA LEU A 23 -21.08 19.89 19.96
C LEU A 23 -21.91 18.77 20.59
N GLU A 24 -22.58 19.03 21.71
CA GLU A 24 -23.50 18.08 22.32
C GLU A 24 -24.64 17.68 21.37
N LEU A 25 -25.23 18.65 20.67
CA LEU A 25 -26.27 18.42 19.66
C LEU A 25 -25.80 17.57 18.48
N THR A 26 -24.50 17.59 18.14
CA THR A 26 -23.98 16.70 17.07
C THR A 26 -23.97 15.23 17.47
N VAL A 27 -24.00 14.92 18.77
CA VAL A 27 -23.97 13.54 19.29
C VAL A 27 -25.37 13.11 19.71
N GLN A 28 -26.04 13.91 20.53
CA GLN A 28 -27.30 13.54 21.18
C GLN A 28 -28.55 14.05 20.43
N GLY A 29 -28.38 14.89 19.42
CA GLY A 29 -29.50 15.44 18.67
C GLY A 29 -30.19 14.42 17.77
N THR A 30 -31.40 14.73 17.31
CA THR A 30 -32.02 14.09 16.14
C THR A 30 -31.14 14.28 14.88
N ALA A 31 -31.26 13.40 13.88
CA ALA A 31 -30.51 13.51 12.63
C ALA A 31 -30.59 14.92 11.99
N LYS A 32 -31.77 15.53 12.01
CA LYS A 32 -31.99 16.90 11.52
C LYS A 32 -31.23 17.96 12.34
N SER A 33 -31.22 17.84 13.67
CA SER A 33 -30.48 18.76 14.53
C SER A 33 -28.98 18.55 14.45
N GLN A 34 -28.50 17.30 14.31
CA GLN A 34 -27.09 17.00 14.14
C GLN A 34 -26.55 17.65 12.87
N SER A 35 -27.23 17.45 11.73
CA SER A 35 -26.85 18.07 10.45
C SER A 35 -26.81 19.60 10.52
N LYS A 36 -27.80 20.23 11.16
CA LYS A 36 -27.83 21.68 11.37
C LYS A 36 -26.72 22.16 12.31
N ALA A 37 -26.44 21.45 13.40
CA ALA A 37 -25.37 21.77 14.34
C ALA A 37 -23.99 21.69 13.67
N GLN A 38 -23.74 20.64 12.89
CA GLN A 38 -22.51 20.48 12.09
C GLN A 38 -22.35 21.63 11.08
N THR A 39 -23.43 22.00 10.38
CA THR A 39 -23.42 23.12 9.43
C THR A 39 -23.10 24.44 10.14
N LEU A 40 -23.72 24.70 11.29
CA LEU A 40 -23.48 25.93 12.04
C LEU A 40 -22.06 25.99 12.62
N LEU A 41 -21.55 24.89 13.18
CA LEU A 41 -20.15 24.78 13.64
C LEU A 41 -19.16 25.08 12.51
N ARG A 42 -19.46 24.64 11.28
CA ARG A 42 -18.64 24.92 10.09
C ARG A 42 -18.63 26.41 9.76
N LEU A 43 -19.79 27.08 9.81
CA LEU A 43 -19.91 28.52 9.57
C LEU A 43 -19.22 29.35 10.68
N LEU A 44 -19.21 28.85 11.91
CA LEU A 44 -18.55 29.49 13.06
C LEU A 44 -17.04 29.24 13.13
N ARG A 45 -16.45 28.42 12.24
CA ARG A 45 -15.00 28.21 12.20
C ARG A 45 -14.30 29.34 11.45
N GLU A 46 -13.21 29.86 12.00
CA GLU A 46 -12.34 30.86 11.33
C GLU A 46 -11.37 30.07 10.47
N SER A 47 -11.77 29.81 9.22
CA SER A 47 -10.85 29.24 8.24
C SER A 47 -10.97 30.08 6.97
N PRO A 48 -9.89 30.69 6.49
CA PRO A 48 -9.86 31.36 5.20
C PRO A 48 -10.02 30.37 4.03
N TYR A 49 -9.84 29.08 4.30
CA TYR A 49 -10.04 28.00 3.34
C TYR A 49 -11.23 27.14 3.76
N PRO A 50 -12.24 26.92 2.91
CA PRO A 50 -13.15 25.82 3.13
C PRO A 50 -12.30 24.55 3.20
N ARG A 51 -12.39 23.80 4.31
CA ARG A 51 -11.87 22.43 4.30
C ARG A 51 -12.68 21.75 3.20
N SER A 52 -12.05 21.35 2.12
CA SER A 52 -12.72 20.57 1.09
C SER A 52 -13.42 19.45 1.84
N GLU A 53 -14.76 19.46 1.83
CA GLU A 53 -15.55 18.29 2.15
C GLU A 53 -15.20 17.32 1.03
N LEU A 54 -14.04 16.66 1.17
CA LEU A 54 -13.74 15.51 0.34
C LEU A 54 -14.85 14.56 0.71
N GLU A 55 -15.77 14.36 -0.23
CA GLU A 55 -16.81 13.35 -0.13
C GLU A 55 -16.12 12.06 0.36
N PRO A 56 -16.72 11.32 1.31
CA PRO A 56 -16.17 10.06 1.80
C PRO A 56 -15.69 9.17 0.65
N ASP A 57 -16.48 9.15 -0.43
CA ASP A 57 -16.20 8.46 -1.69
C ASP A 57 -14.89 8.90 -2.36
N THR A 58 -14.51 10.17 -2.26
CA THR A 58 -13.24 10.68 -2.80
C THR A 58 -12.05 10.11 -2.02
N LEU A 59 -12.15 10.05 -0.68
CA LEU A 59 -11.09 9.45 0.13
C LEU A 59 -11.00 7.93 -0.12
N GLU A 60 -12.15 7.25 -0.19
CA GLU A 60 -12.22 5.83 -0.48
C GLU A 60 -11.65 5.49 -1.87
N ASN A 61 -11.94 6.30 -2.89
CA ASN A 61 -11.35 6.18 -4.22
C ASN A 61 -9.83 6.42 -4.20
N ILE A 62 -9.34 7.42 -3.45
CA ILE A 62 -7.89 7.67 -3.29
C ILE A 62 -7.20 6.45 -2.64
N VAL A 63 -7.76 5.93 -1.55
CA VAL A 63 -7.22 4.77 -0.83
C VAL A 63 -7.25 3.53 -1.71
N SER A 64 -8.36 3.29 -2.41
CA SER A 64 -8.51 2.15 -3.33
C SER A 64 -7.49 2.21 -4.46
N ASN A 65 -7.29 3.38 -5.08
CA ASN A 65 -6.27 3.59 -6.11
C ASN A 65 -4.83 3.34 -5.60
N ILE A 66 -4.54 3.68 -4.35
CA ILE A 66 -3.22 3.40 -3.73
C ILE A 66 -3.04 1.90 -3.53
N ILE A 67 -4.02 1.22 -2.95
CA ILE A 67 -3.98 -0.23 -2.72
C ILE A 67 -3.80 -0.97 -4.05
N SER A 68 -4.56 -0.60 -5.08
CA SER A 68 -4.45 -1.21 -6.42
C SER A 68 -3.08 -1.00 -7.07
N GLN A 69 -2.42 0.13 -6.82
CA GLN A 69 -1.07 0.39 -7.36
C GLN A 69 0.02 -0.40 -6.62
N ILE A 70 -0.15 -0.61 -5.30
CA ILE A 70 0.80 -1.39 -4.50
C ILE A 70 0.68 -2.90 -4.82
N ASP A 71 -0.53 -3.40 -5.02
CA ASP A 71 -0.76 -4.81 -5.38
C ASP A 71 -0.46 -5.10 -6.87
N GLY A 72 -0.47 -4.06 -7.70
CA GLY A 72 -0.29 -4.14 -9.15
C GLY A 72 1.16 -4.06 -9.65
N GLU A 73 2.14 -3.73 -8.82
CA GLU A 73 3.53 -3.74 -9.25
C GLU A 73 4.16 -5.13 -9.07
N ASP A 74 4.09 -5.90 -10.15
CA ASP A 74 4.77 -7.17 -10.38
C ASP A 74 6.31 -7.02 -10.43
N GLN A 75 6.91 -6.28 -9.49
CA GLN A 75 8.34 -6.29 -9.20
C GLN A 75 8.79 -7.71 -8.83
N SER A 76 7.89 -8.50 -8.23
CA SER A 76 8.06 -9.94 -8.00
C SER A 76 8.33 -10.70 -9.30
N GLY A 77 7.56 -10.46 -10.36
CA GLY A 77 7.74 -11.08 -11.67
C GLY A 77 9.11 -10.78 -12.30
N LYS A 78 9.58 -9.53 -12.23
CA LYS A 78 10.91 -9.14 -12.72
C LYS A 78 12.04 -9.81 -11.92
N ALA A 79 11.93 -9.82 -10.60
CA ALA A 79 12.93 -10.48 -9.73
C ALA A 79 12.97 -12.00 -9.95
N LYS A 80 11.80 -12.64 -10.06
CA LYS A 80 11.67 -14.07 -10.37
C LYS A 80 12.26 -14.42 -11.73
N LYS A 81 11.99 -13.60 -12.76
CA LYS A 81 12.56 -13.78 -14.10
C LYS A 81 14.09 -13.67 -14.07
N MET A 82 14.62 -12.65 -13.41
CA MET A 82 16.07 -12.43 -13.29
C MET A 82 16.77 -13.59 -12.58
N LEU A 83 16.15 -14.13 -11.52
CA LEU A 83 16.67 -15.31 -10.81
C LEU A 83 16.69 -16.55 -11.72
N ALA A 84 15.60 -16.79 -12.45
CA ALA A 84 15.49 -17.93 -13.36
C ALA A 84 16.57 -17.88 -14.46
N GLU A 85 16.77 -16.71 -15.06
CA GLU A 85 17.80 -16.50 -16.09
C GLU A 85 19.23 -16.68 -15.53
N MET A 86 19.53 -16.18 -14.33
CA MET A 86 20.84 -16.39 -13.70
C MET A 86 21.15 -17.87 -13.45
N VAL A 87 20.17 -18.62 -12.93
CA VAL A 87 20.33 -20.05 -12.67
C VAL A 87 20.56 -20.82 -13.96
N GLN A 88 19.80 -20.50 -15.01
CA GLN A 88 19.96 -21.12 -16.32
C GLN A 88 21.38 -20.89 -16.88
N VAL A 89 21.85 -19.64 -16.92
CA VAL A 89 23.17 -19.29 -17.46
C VAL A 89 24.30 -19.97 -16.66
N SER A 90 24.20 -19.98 -15.33
CA SER A 90 25.18 -20.63 -14.45
C SER A 90 25.29 -22.14 -14.70
N MET A 91 24.14 -22.81 -14.83
CA MET A 91 24.11 -24.25 -15.10
C MET A 91 24.68 -24.59 -16.47
N GLU A 92 24.34 -23.83 -17.50
CA GLU A 92 24.88 -24.02 -18.86
C GLU A 92 26.40 -23.85 -18.90
N GLN A 93 26.94 -22.82 -18.23
CA GLN A 93 28.38 -22.62 -18.13
C GLN A 93 29.06 -23.76 -17.38
N SER A 94 28.50 -24.18 -16.24
CA SER A 94 29.04 -25.28 -15.44
C SER A 94 29.08 -26.59 -16.24
N LEU A 95 28.01 -26.91 -16.96
CA LEU A 95 27.95 -28.10 -17.81
C LEU A 95 28.97 -28.03 -18.95
N ARG A 96 29.11 -26.88 -19.62
CA ARG A 96 30.11 -26.71 -20.68
C ARG A 96 31.53 -26.86 -20.15
N HIS A 97 31.84 -26.29 -18.99
CA HIS A 97 33.15 -26.46 -18.36
C HIS A 97 33.42 -27.90 -17.95
N LEU A 98 32.42 -28.60 -17.42
CA LEU A 98 32.53 -30.02 -17.08
C LEU A 98 32.80 -30.86 -18.35
N GLN A 99 32.05 -30.63 -19.42
CA GLN A 99 32.25 -31.32 -20.70
C GLN A 99 33.63 -31.07 -21.30
N GLN A 100 34.11 -29.82 -21.29
CA GLN A 100 35.46 -29.48 -21.76
C GLN A 100 36.55 -30.19 -20.97
N ARG A 101 36.43 -30.24 -19.64
CA ARG A 101 37.40 -30.94 -18.78
C ARG A 101 37.33 -32.45 -18.92
N ALA A 102 36.13 -33.00 -19.13
CA ALA A 102 35.95 -34.42 -19.40
C ALA A 102 36.54 -34.82 -20.77
N LEU A 103 36.41 -33.99 -21.81
CA LEU A 103 36.99 -34.24 -23.13
C LEU A 103 38.53 -34.23 -23.14
N VAL A 104 39.15 -33.46 -22.23
CA VAL A 104 40.62 -33.44 -22.06
C VAL A 104 41.14 -34.77 -21.47
N CYS A 105 40.28 -35.53 -20.79
CA CYS A 105 40.54 -36.93 -20.46
C CYS A 105 40.07 -37.83 -21.60
N THR A 106 40.86 -37.95 -22.66
CA THR A 106 40.79 -39.15 -23.49
C THR A 106 41.28 -40.34 -22.65
N PRO A 107 40.48 -41.39 -22.42
CA PRO A 107 40.94 -42.58 -21.73
C PRO A 107 41.82 -43.37 -22.71
N THR A 108 43.12 -43.10 -22.69
CA THR A 108 44.11 -44.09 -23.13
C THR A 108 44.77 -44.59 -21.86
N ASP A 109 44.26 -45.75 -21.43
CA ASP A 109 44.78 -46.65 -20.40
C ASP A 109 44.80 -46.16 -18.95
N LEU A 110 43.92 -46.72 -18.11
CA LEU A 110 44.27 -47.35 -16.82
C LEU A 110 43.00 -47.97 -16.16
N PRO A 111 43.13 -49.07 -15.40
CA PRO A 111 42.06 -50.03 -15.17
C PRO A 111 41.05 -49.60 -14.12
N ILE A 112 39.80 -49.98 -14.38
CA ILE A 112 38.63 -49.81 -13.54
C ILE A 112 38.79 -50.66 -12.28
N ASN A 113 38.94 -50.01 -11.11
CA ASN A 113 38.73 -50.68 -9.84
C ASN A 113 37.39 -50.24 -9.26
N SER A 114 36.49 -51.20 -9.09
CA SER A 114 35.09 -51.04 -8.69
C SER A 114 34.97 -50.59 -7.22
N CYS A 115 34.50 -49.37 -6.97
CA CYS A 115 34.03 -48.95 -5.66
C CYS A 115 32.50 -49.05 -5.60
N THR A 116 32.00 -50.11 -4.96
CA THR A 116 30.60 -50.21 -4.52
C THR A 116 30.45 -49.39 -3.25
N SER A 117 29.67 -48.30 -3.30
CA SER A 117 29.28 -47.53 -2.12
C SER A 117 27.77 -47.62 -1.96
N GLU A 118 27.32 -48.40 -0.98
CA GLU A 118 25.91 -48.45 -0.57
C GLU A 118 25.62 -47.28 0.38
N VAL A 119 24.58 -46.49 0.07
CA VAL A 119 24.11 -45.41 0.93
C VAL A 119 22.85 -45.88 1.65
N SER A 120 22.92 -45.96 2.98
CA SER A 120 21.74 -46.22 3.82
C SER A 120 20.94 -44.93 3.98
N LEU A 121 19.73 -44.91 3.43
CA LEU A 121 18.75 -43.85 3.63
C LEU A 121 18.02 -44.11 4.96
N LYS A 122 18.05 -43.11 5.85
CA LYS A 122 17.27 -43.07 7.09
C LYS A 122 16.30 -41.91 7.03
#